data_AF-A0A4P6XTH7-F1
#
_entry.id   AF-A0A4P6XTH7-F1
#
_cell.length_a   1.000
_cell.length_b   1.000
_cell.length_c   1.000
_cell.angle_alpha   90.00
_cell.angle_beta   90.00
_cell.angle_gamma   90.00
#
_symmetry.space_group_name_H-M   'P 1'
#
loop_
_entity.id
_entity.type
_entity.pdbx_description
1 polymer ?
#
loop_
_entity_poly.entity_id
_entity_poly.type
_entity_poly.pdbx_seq_one_letter_code
_entity_poly.pdbx_strand_id
1 'polypeptide(L)'
;MIMALIAVYAVISGAMFYLSNGPKYRNIKYVGVKDNKQKVAVYTLAKTYDPIYEVKLVFNDNFAGAISESVPFAKMFDAFGFLDHSGTKLIFEKILEKKGQ
;
A
#
# COMPACT_ATOMS: atom_id res chain seq x y z
N MET A 1 20.09 9.44 33.80
CA MET A 1 19.76 10.13 32.53
C MET A 1 19.66 9.15 31.36
N ILE A 2 20.69 8.32 31.11
CA ILE A 2 20.68 7.31 30.01
C ILE A 2 19.53 6.30 30.13
N MET A 3 19.26 5.75 31.32
CA MET A 3 18.16 4.80 31.52
C MET A 3 16.76 5.37 31.23
N ALA A 4 16.56 6.67 31.49
CA ALA A 4 15.30 7.35 31.18
C ALA A 4 15.13 7.52 29.66
N LEU A 5 16.21 7.81 28.93
CA LEU A 5 16.21 7.90 27.47
C LEU A 5 15.92 6.55 26.81
N ILE A 6 16.47 5.46 27.35
CA ILE A 6 16.20 4.08 26.89
C ILE A 6 14.71 3.74 27.08
N ALA A 7 14.15 4.08 28.24
CA ALA A 7 12.74 3.83 28.53
C ALA A 7 11.83 4.61 27.58
N VAL A 8 12.12 5.90 27.33
CA VAL A 8 11.37 6.74 26.38
C VAL A 8 11.46 6.17 24.97
N TYR A 9 12.66 5.76 24.52
CA TYR A 9 12.85 5.15 23.21
C TYR A 9 12.03 3.86 23.04
N ALA A 10 12.01 2.99 24.06
CA ALA A 10 11.24 1.76 24.04
C ALA A 10 9.72 2.01 23.96
N VAL A 11 9.22 3.01 24.69
CA VAL A 11 7.80 3.40 24.66
C VAL A 11 7.41 3.94 23.29
N ILE A 12 8.20 4.85 22.72
CA ILE A 12 7.96 5.42 21.39
C ILE A 12 8.01 4.31 20.32
N SER A 13 8.99 3.42 20.39
CA SER A 13 9.13 2.30 19.45
C SER A 13 7.97 1.31 19.56
N GLY A 14 7.52 0.99 20.78
CA GLY A 14 6.37 0.13 21.02
C GLY A 14 5.07 0.74 20.50
N ALA A 15 4.86 2.04 20.73
CA ALA A 15 3.72 2.78 20.19
C ALA A 15 3.74 2.78 18.65
N MET A 16 4.88 3.09 18.02
CA MET A 16 5.01 3.04 16.57
C MET A 16 4.81 1.62 16.01
N PHE A 17 5.30 0.59 16.69
CA PHE A 17 5.10 -0.80 16.29
C PHE A 17 3.62 -1.18 16.32
N TYR A 18 2.91 -0.81 17.39
CA TYR A 18 1.47 -1.05 17.52
C TYR A 18 0.65 -0.33 16.45
N LEU A 19 1.00 0.93 16.16
CA LEU A 19 0.33 1.73 15.14
C LEU A 19 0.68 1.30 13.70
N SER A 20 1.88 0.76 13.46
CA SER A 20 2.31 0.35 12.11
C SER A 20 1.91 -1.09 11.76
N ASN A 21 1.87 -1.99 12.74
CA ASN A 21 1.61 -3.42 12.53
C ASN A 21 0.24 -3.89 13.05
N GLY A 22 -0.60 -2.97 13.52
CA GLY A 22 -1.94 -3.32 14.00
C GLY A 22 -2.81 -3.94 12.89
N PRO A 23 -3.67 -4.94 13.21
CA PRO A 23 -4.50 -5.66 12.23
C PRO A 23 -5.51 -4.78 11.50
N LYS A 24 -5.73 -3.54 11.98
CA LYS A 24 -6.64 -2.55 11.42
C LYS A 24 -5.99 -1.67 10.34
N TYR A 25 -4.66 -1.72 10.18
CA TYR A 25 -3.91 -0.93 9.20
C TYR A 25 -3.56 -1.77 7.97
N ARG A 26 -4.57 -2.43 7.37
CA ARG A 26 -4.41 -2.98 6.02
C ARG A 26 -3.90 -1.84 5.13
N ASN A 27 -2.77 -2.04 4.45
CA ASN A 27 -2.10 -1.05 3.60
C ASN A 27 -3.00 -0.70 2.40
N ILE A 28 -4.02 0.11 2.65
CA ILE A 28 -4.85 0.75 1.64
C ILE A 28 -4.10 2.02 1.26
N LYS A 29 -3.37 1.97 0.14
CA LYS A 29 -2.60 3.12 -0.33
C LYS A 29 -3.51 4.16 -0.98
N TYR A 30 -4.62 3.71 -1.56
CA TYR A 30 -5.55 4.60 -2.25
C TYR A 30 -6.99 4.07 -2.27
N VAL A 31 -7.96 4.95 -2.11
CA VAL A 31 -9.38 4.68 -2.35
C VAL A 31 -9.92 5.78 -3.25
N GLY A 32 -10.29 5.41 -4.48
CA GLY A 32 -11.04 6.26 -5.39
C GLY A 32 -12.52 5.93 -5.32
N VAL A 33 -13.37 6.95 -5.34
CA VAL A 33 -14.82 6.80 -5.49
C VAL A 33 -15.24 7.59 -6.72
N LYS A 34 -15.88 6.92 -7.68
CA LYS A 34 -16.47 7.57 -8.86
C LYS A 34 -17.87 8.09 -8.50
N ASP A 35 -18.36 9.10 -9.22
CA ASP A 35 -19.68 9.72 -8.99
C ASP A 35 -20.84 8.71 -8.95
N ASN A 36 -20.72 7.59 -9.67
CA ASN A 36 -21.67 6.46 -9.64
C ASN A 36 -21.54 5.56 -8.39
N LYS A 37 -20.91 6.03 -7.31
CA LYS A 37 -20.62 5.29 -6.07
C LYS A 37 -19.76 4.04 -6.27
N GLN A 38 -19.10 3.90 -7.42
CA GLN A 38 -18.18 2.79 -7.68
C GLN A 38 -16.88 3.07 -6.92
N LYS A 39 -16.52 2.16 -6.01
CA LYS A 39 -15.32 2.27 -5.18
C LYS A 39 -14.21 1.43 -5.78
N VAL A 40 -13.04 2.02 -5.96
CA VAL A 40 -11.81 1.34 -6.36
C VAL A 40 -10.80 1.52 -5.25
N ALA A 41 -10.41 0.43 -4.62
CA ALA A 41 -9.39 0.44 -3.58
C ALA A 41 -8.12 -0.27 -4.08
N VAL A 42 -6.99 0.41 -3.91
CA VAL A 42 -5.66 -0.12 -4.21
C VAL A 42 -5.03 -0.58 -2.90
N TYR A 43 -4.84 -1.89 -2.79
CA TYR A 43 -4.12 -2.51 -1.69
C TYR A 43 -2.70 -2.81 -2.15
N THR A 44 -1.71 -2.47 -1.35
CA THR A 44 -0.34 -2.94 -1.56
C THR A 44 0.02 -3.86 -0.41
N LEU A 45 0.09 -5.15 -0.69
CA LEU A 45 0.55 -6.16 0.24
C LEU A 45 2.04 -6.36 -0.01
N ALA A 46 2.86 -6.25 1.02
CA ALA A 46 4.27 -6.65 0.95
C ALA A 46 4.57 -7.49 2.19
N LYS A 47 5.46 -8.48 2.03
CA LYS A 47 6.09 -9.12 3.17
C LYS A 47 7.13 -8.17 3.74
N THR A 48 7.36 -8.25 5.05
CA THR A 48 8.38 -7.44 5.71
C THR A 48 9.73 -7.68 5.02
N TYR A 49 10.41 -6.59 4.63
CA TYR A 49 11.68 -6.60 3.88
C TYR A 49 11.62 -7.10 2.44
N ASP A 50 10.43 -7.30 1.88
CA ASP A 50 10.26 -7.65 0.47
C ASP A 50 10.10 -6.36 -0.38
N PRO A 51 10.98 -6.13 -1.38
CA PRO A 51 10.87 -4.98 -2.27
C PRO A 51 9.78 -5.18 -3.35
N ILE A 52 8.98 -6.24 -3.29
CA ILE A 52 7.88 -6.50 -4.21
C ILE A 52 6.55 -6.23 -3.52
N TYR A 53 5.72 -5.37 -4.12
CA TYR A 53 4.34 -5.17 -3.71
C TYR A 53 3.41 -6.04 -4.54
N GLU A 54 2.62 -6.88 -3.87
CA GLU A 54 1.38 -7.39 -4.45
C GLU A 54 0.33 -6.27 -4.43
N VAL A 55 0.12 -5.67 -5.58
CA VAL A 55 -0.95 -4.69 -5.78
C VAL A 55 -2.25 -5.44 -6.03
N LYS A 56 -3.29 -5.15 -5.24
CA LYS A 56 -4.65 -5.62 -5.50
C LYS A 56 -5.59 -4.46 -5.78
N LEU A 57 -6.22 -4.50 -6.95
CA LEU A 57 -7.31 -3.60 -7.33
C LEU A 57 -8.64 -4.26 -6.98
N VAL A 58 -9.32 -3.69 -5.99
CA VAL A 58 -10.60 -4.20 -5.49
C VAL A 58 -11.69 -3.22 -5.89
N PHE A 59 -12.71 -3.74 -6.56
CA PHE A 59 -13.87 -2.96 -6.98
C PHE A 59 -15.07 -3.27 -6.08
N ASN A 60 -15.70 -2.24 -5.53
CA ASN A 60 -16.88 -2.35 -4.65
C ASN A 60 -16.68 -3.38 -3.52
N ASP A 61 -15.48 -3.40 -2.92
CA ASP A 61 -15.09 -4.31 -1.85
C ASP A 61 -15.17 -5.81 -2.20
N ASN A 62 -15.26 -6.17 -3.49
CA ASN A 62 -15.21 -7.56 -3.96
C ASN A 62 -13.77 -8.05 -4.11
N PHE A 63 -13.25 -8.70 -3.07
CA PHE A 63 -11.90 -9.28 -3.06
C PHE A 63 -11.76 -10.55 -3.92
N ALA A 64 -12.83 -11.30 -4.19
CA ALA A 64 -12.79 -12.51 -4.99
C ALA A 64 -12.54 -12.22 -6.49
N GLY A 65 -13.01 -11.06 -6.97
CA GLY A 65 -12.76 -10.57 -8.34
C GLY A 65 -11.62 -9.57 -8.44
N ALA A 66 -10.77 -9.49 -7.42
CA ALA A 66 -9.68 -8.51 -7.36
C ALA A 66 -8.60 -8.82 -8.40
N ILE A 67 -8.10 -7.75 -9.05
CA ILE A 67 -6.97 -7.87 -9.97
C ILE A 67 -5.71 -7.79 -9.14
N SER A 68 -4.84 -8.78 -9.27
CA SER A 68 -3.58 -8.81 -8.52
C SER A 68 -2.40 -8.78 -9.49
N GLU A 69 -1.42 -7.90 -9.25
CA GLU A 69 -0.15 -7.93 -9.95
C GLU A 69 1.01 -7.64 -8.98
N SER A 70 2.16 -8.24 -9.25
CA SER A 70 3.39 -7.98 -8.51
C SER A 70 4.15 -6.81 -9.13
N VAL A 71 4.30 -5.74 -8.37
CA VAL A 71 4.95 -4.50 -8.78
C VAL A 71 6.16 -4.24 -7.86
N PRO A 72 7.39 -4.14 -8.40
CA PRO A 72 8.55 -3.75 -7.61
C PRO A 72 8.37 -2.36 -6.98
N PHE A 73 8.77 -2.20 -5.72
CA PHE A 73 8.74 -0.95 -4.95
C PHE A 73 9.30 0.21 -5.77
N ALA A 74 10.51 0.04 -6.32
CA ALA A 74 11.22 1.08 -7.05
C ALA A 74 10.51 1.60 -8.31
N LYS A 75 9.44 0.94 -8.78
CA LYS A 75 8.65 1.40 -9.94
C LYS A 75 7.49 2.31 -9.56
N MET A 76 7.07 2.33 -8.30
CA MET A 76 5.97 3.19 -7.83
C MET A 76 6.46 4.46 -7.12
N PHE A 77 7.72 4.50 -6.71
CA PHE A 77 8.30 5.59 -5.95
C PHE A 77 9.47 6.22 -6.71
N ASP A 78 9.66 7.52 -6.53
CA ASP A 78 10.80 8.26 -7.03
C ASP A 78 12.09 7.95 -6.23
N ALA A 79 13.21 8.55 -6.65
CA ALA A 79 14.51 8.36 -6.01
C ALA A 79 14.56 8.82 -4.54
N PHE A 80 13.59 9.62 -4.09
CA PHE A 80 13.47 10.14 -2.73
C PHE A 80 12.42 9.38 -1.90
N GLY A 81 11.75 8.38 -2.48
CA GLY A 81 10.74 7.57 -1.82
C GLY A 81 9.33 8.17 -1.81
N PHE A 82 9.08 9.24 -2.57
CA PHE A 82 7.73 9.76 -2.79
C PHE A 82 7.04 8.99 -3.90
N LEU A 83 5.71 8.93 -3.86
CA LEU A 83 4.94 8.23 -4.89
C LEU A 83 5.09 8.96 -6.23
N ASP A 84 5.63 8.28 -7.25
CA ASP A 84 5.60 8.78 -8.63
C ASP A 84 4.20 8.58 -9.19
N HIS A 85 3.38 9.63 -9.14
CA HIS A 85 2.00 9.60 -9.62
C HIS A 85 1.89 9.21 -11.10
N SER A 86 2.82 9.67 -11.94
CA SER A 86 2.79 9.43 -13.39
C SER A 86 3.17 7.98 -13.71
N GLY A 87 4.29 7.50 -13.15
CA GLY A 87 4.74 6.12 -13.32
C GLY A 87 3.75 5.12 -12.73
N THR A 88 3.22 5.41 -11.54
CA THR A 88 2.23 4.56 -10.85
C THR A 88 0.92 4.48 -11.63
N LYS A 89 0.44 5.59 -12.20
CA LYS A 89 -0.76 5.60 -13.06
C LYS A 89 -0.59 4.67 -14.26
N LEU A 90 0.55 4.74 -14.94
CA LEU A 90 0.83 3.93 -16.13
C LEU A 90 0.92 2.43 -15.80
N ILE A 91 1.40 2.08 -14.61
CA ILE A 91 1.38 0.70 -14.10
C ILE A 91 -0.07 0.22 -13.91
N PHE A 92 -0.92 1.02 -13.26
CA PHE A 92 -2.32 0.64 -13.06
C PHE A 92 -3.11 0.56 -14.37
N GLU A 93 -2.87 1.45 -15.33
CA GLU A 93 -3.48 1.36 -16.66
C GLU A 93 -3.16 0.02 -17.34
N LYS A 94 -1.90 -0.41 -17.32
CA LYS A 94 -1.50 -1.71 -17.86
C LYS A 94 -2.15 -2.90 -17.14
N ILE A 95 -2.29 -2.82 -15.82
CA ILE A 95 -2.98 -3.87 -15.03
C ILE A 95 -4.46 -3.96 -15.43
N LEU A 96 -5.11 -2.81 -15.65
CA LEU A 96 -6.50 -2.75 -16.06
C LEU A 96 -6.71 -3.26 -17.48
N GLU A 97 -5.84 -2.91 -18.43
CA GLU A 97 -5.87 -3.39 -19.80
C GLU A 97 -5.78 -4.93 -19.88
N LYS A 98 -4.91 -5.55 -19.06
CA LYS A 98 -4.76 -7.01 -18.99
C LYS A 98 -6.03 -7.75 -18.55
N LYS A 99 -6.98 -7.08 -17.86
CA LYS A 99 -8.28 -7.67 -17.49
C LYS A 99 -9.34 -7.49 -18.58
N GLY A 100 -9.17 -6.47 -19.44
CA GLY A 100 -10.08 -6.18 -20.53
C GLY A 100 -9.93 -7.12 -21.74
N GLN A 101 -8.84 -7.90 -21.77
CA GLN A 101 -8.60 -9.02 -22.69
C GLN A 101 -9.01 -10.35 -22.04
#